data_AF-A0A8S4QEM0-F1
#
_entry.id   AF-A0A8S4QEM0-F1
#
_cell.length_a   1.000
_cell.length_b   1.000
_cell.length_c   1.000
_cell.angle_alpha   90.00
_cell.angle_beta   90.00
_cell.angle_gamma   90.00
#
_symmetry.space_group_name_H-M   'P 1'
#
loop_
_entity.id
_entity.type
_entity.pdbx_description
1 polymer ?
#
loop_
_entity_poly.entity_id
_entity_poly.type
_entity_poly.pdbx_seq_one_letter_code
_entity_poly.pdbx_strand_id
1 'polypeptide(L)'
;MWCVVQVRRYAIANNLIINEFLTFVQNKADVLDELSIVQICVSNFTTEEIESGKNLLFENTGEITRNIQRKGEDKNKKNVKDVIKRLKETDPKLQPIFVAKDINRLLPASFEHVDVTRLLKDLTAMKCELHIIRNESVSKMEMTLFEARISTEISHALTSIKKPDPMSSPKARLLNILLLLKKPPPPP
;
A
#
# COMPACT_ATOMS: atom_id res chain seq x y z
N MET A 1 -10.65 3.32 19.69
CA MET A 1 -9.64 4.40 19.80
C MET A 1 -10.36 5.69 19.47
N TRP A 2 -10.62 6.50 20.49
CA TRP A 2 -11.49 7.68 20.40
C TRP A 2 -10.80 8.73 19.53
N CYS A 3 -11.31 8.95 18.32
CA CYS A 3 -10.89 10.10 17.53
C CYS A 3 -11.41 11.33 18.25
N VAL A 4 -10.49 12.04 18.89
CA VAL A 4 -10.73 13.31 19.54
C VAL A 4 -11.18 14.26 18.45
N VAL A 5 -12.49 14.35 18.25
CA VAL A 5 -13.11 15.59 17.79
C VAL A 5 -12.53 16.62 18.73
N GLN A 6 -11.66 17.49 18.20
CA GLN A 6 -11.22 18.70 18.88
C GLN A 6 -12.49 19.52 19.13
N VAL A 7 -13.21 19.17 20.18
CA VAL A 7 -14.25 19.99 20.79
C VAL A 7 -13.46 21.16 21.34
N ARG A 8 -13.28 22.19 20.48
CA ARG A 8 -12.84 23.51 20.91
C ARG A 8 -13.75 23.87 22.09
N ARG A 9 -13.17 23.81 23.28
CA ARG A 9 -13.85 24.01 24.56
C ARG A 9 -14.61 25.34 24.52
N TYR A 10 -15.91 25.25 24.77
CA TYR A 10 -16.83 26.32 25.18
C TYR A 10 -16.71 27.67 24.45
N ALA A 11 -17.54 27.87 23.40
CA ALA A 11 -18.02 29.20 23.05
C ALA A 11 -19.46 29.34 23.55
N ILE A 12 -19.63 30.06 24.66
CA ILE A 12 -20.93 30.50 25.13
C ILE A 12 -21.24 31.78 24.31
N ALA A 13 -22.32 31.73 23.52
CA ALA A 13 -22.89 32.80 22.70
C ALA A 13 -22.46 32.97 21.22
N ASN A 14 -21.93 31.94 20.54
CA ASN A 14 -21.80 31.99 19.07
C ASN A 14 -23.00 31.30 18.40
N ASN A 15 -23.54 31.91 17.36
CA ASN A 15 -24.65 31.34 16.56
C ASN A 15 -24.26 29.93 16.09
N LEU A 16 -25.11 28.94 16.40
CA LEU A 16 -25.01 27.59 15.88
C LEU A 16 -25.69 27.58 14.51
N ILE A 17 -24.94 27.21 13.48
CA ILE A 17 -25.42 27.25 12.09
C ILE A 17 -25.23 25.89 11.43
N ILE A 18 -26.31 25.35 10.89
CA ILE A 18 -26.28 24.08 10.16
C ILE A 18 -25.82 24.34 8.73
N ASN A 19 -24.62 23.88 8.39
CA ASN A 19 -24.07 23.96 7.04
C ASN A 19 -22.93 22.95 6.86
N GLU A 20 -23.14 21.91 6.07
CA GLU A 20 -22.16 20.82 5.88
C GLU A 20 -20.86 21.30 5.22
N PHE A 21 -20.95 22.18 4.23
CA PHE A 21 -19.80 22.74 3.52
C PHE A 21 -18.89 23.53 4.48
N LEU A 22 -19.45 24.48 5.23
CA LEU A 22 -18.68 25.27 6.20
C LEU A 22 -18.17 24.43 7.35
N THR A 23 -18.94 23.43 7.79
CA THR A 23 -18.50 22.47 8.82
C THR A 23 -17.27 21.71 8.34
N PHE A 24 -17.25 21.23 7.10
CA PHE A 24 -16.10 20.56 6.53
C PHE A 24 -14.88 21.48 6.47
N VAL A 25 -15.02 22.68 5.90
CA VAL A 25 -13.90 23.61 5.75
C VAL A 25 -13.35 24.05 7.11
N GLN A 26 -14.21 24.42 8.07
CA GLN A 26 -13.80 24.82 9.42
C GLN A 26 -13.03 23.71 10.14
N ASN A 27 -13.46 22.45 9.99
CA ASN A 27 -12.81 21.30 10.62
C ASN A 27 -11.48 20.91 9.94
N LYS A 28 -11.29 21.25 8.67
CA LYS A 28 -10.13 20.83 7.88
C LYS A 28 -9.11 21.94 7.59
N ALA A 29 -9.46 23.21 7.80
CA ALA A 29 -8.61 24.37 7.49
C ALA A 29 -7.23 24.37 8.19
N ASP A 30 -7.13 23.75 9.36
CA ASP A 30 -5.90 23.64 10.16
C ASP A 30 -5.15 22.30 9.92
N VAL A 31 -5.76 21.35 9.21
CA VAL A 31 -5.24 19.98 9.04
C VAL A 31 -4.82 19.68 7.60
N LEU A 32 -5.56 20.20 6.62
CA LEU A 32 -5.29 19.98 5.20
C LEU A 32 -4.74 21.25 4.55
N ASP A 33 -3.93 21.08 3.51
CA ASP A 33 -3.50 22.19 2.68
C ASP A 33 -4.68 22.79 1.88
N GLU A 34 -4.54 24.07 1.52
CA GLU A 34 -5.59 24.81 0.82
C GLU A 34 -6.00 24.15 -0.50
N LEU A 35 -5.06 23.58 -1.25
CA LEU A 35 -5.36 22.97 -2.56
C LEU A 35 -6.23 21.73 -2.39
N SER A 36 -5.91 20.87 -1.44
CA SER A 36 -6.70 19.67 -1.12
C SER A 36 -8.12 20.04 -0.68
N ILE A 37 -8.28 21.02 0.22
CA ILE A 37 -9.61 21.47 0.65
C ILE A 37 -10.43 21.99 -0.54
N VAL A 38 -9.81 22.79 -1.42
CA VAL A 38 -10.49 23.33 -2.62
C VAL A 38 -10.95 22.21 -3.56
N GLN A 39 -10.07 21.25 -3.89
CA GLN A 39 -10.40 20.14 -4.79
C GLN A 39 -11.53 19.28 -4.23
N ILE A 40 -11.45 19.00 -2.94
CA ILE A 40 -12.45 18.20 -2.23
C ILE A 40 -13.81 18.93 -2.26
N CYS A 41 -13.84 20.22 -1.91
CA CYS A 41 -15.09 20.95 -1.84
C CYS A 41 -15.78 21.08 -3.21
N VAL A 42 -15.00 21.39 -4.25
CA VAL A 42 -15.53 21.55 -5.62
C VAL A 42 -16.09 20.25 -6.18
N SER A 43 -15.54 19.11 -5.77
CA SER A 43 -15.99 17.79 -6.25
C SER A 43 -17.22 17.25 -5.50
N ASN A 44 -17.48 17.72 -4.27
CA ASN A 44 -18.47 17.11 -3.37
C ASN A 44 -19.64 18.01 -2.97
N PHE A 45 -19.51 19.33 -3.15
CA PHE A 45 -20.58 20.29 -2.90
C PHE A 45 -21.00 20.96 -4.19
N THR A 46 -22.30 21.25 -4.31
CA THR A 46 -22.79 21.96 -5.49
C THR A 46 -22.38 23.43 -5.46
N THR A 47 -22.44 24.09 -6.62
CA THR A 47 -22.18 25.53 -6.75
C THR A 47 -23.03 26.36 -5.78
N GLU A 48 -24.30 26.01 -5.64
CA GLU A 48 -25.27 26.67 -4.78
C GLU A 48 -24.90 26.54 -3.30
N GLU A 49 -24.42 25.36 -2.89
CA GLU A 49 -23.99 25.11 -1.51
C GLU A 49 -22.74 25.89 -1.14
N ILE A 50 -21.76 25.94 -2.06
CA ILE A 50 -20.54 26.72 -1.90
C ILE A 50 -20.87 28.22 -1.81
N GLU A 51 -21.76 28.72 -2.66
CA GLU A 51 -22.17 30.13 -2.65
C GLU A 51 -23.00 30.49 -1.43
N SER A 52 -23.99 29.66 -1.09
CA SER A 52 -24.83 29.86 0.09
C SER A 52 -23.99 29.84 1.37
N GLY A 53 -23.10 28.86 1.52
CA GLY A 53 -22.20 28.78 2.65
C GLY A 53 -21.23 29.96 2.70
N LYS A 54 -20.66 30.38 1.56
CA LYS A 54 -19.82 31.57 1.51
C LYS A 54 -20.60 32.81 1.97
N ASN A 55 -21.77 33.09 1.40
CA ASN A 55 -22.56 34.26 1.80
C ASN A 55 -22.88 34.22 3.30
N LEU A 56 -23.31 33.06 3.80
CA LEU A 56 -23.64 32.85 5.19
C LEU A 56 -22.45 33.08 6.13
N LEU A 57 -21.24 32.63 5.75
CA LEU A 57 -20.02 32.91 6.51
C LEU A 57 -19.74 34.42 6.60
N PHE A 58 -19.86 35.13 5.47
CA PHE A 58 -19.59 36.57 5.44
C PHE A 58 -20.67 37.40 6.16
N GLU A 59 -21.91 36.92 6.21
CA GLU A 59 -23.00 37.55 6.97
C GLU A 59 -22.84 37.36 8.48
N ASN A 60 -22.34 36.21 8.90
CA ASN A 60 -22.23 35.84 10.33
C ASN A 60 -20.85 36.12 10.93
N THR A 61 -19.94 36.66 10.13
CA THR A 61 -18.59 37.03 10.56
C THR A 61 -18.40 38.47 10.15
N GLY A 62 -18.26 39.42 11.10
CA GLY A 62 -18.37 40.89 10.89
C GLY A 62 -17.44 41.52 9.83
N GLU A 63 -17.36 42.84 9.68
CA GLU A 63 -16.78 43.48 8.46
C GLU A 63 -15.23 43.45 8.28
N ILE A 64 -14.53 42.32 8.45
CA ILE A 64 -13.06 42.27 8.23
C ILE A 64 -12.71 42.35 6.73
N THR A 65 -13.52 41.76 5.84
CA THR A 65 -13.23 41.64 4.40
C THR A 65 -14.53 41.54 3.63
N ARG A 66 -14.65 42.30 2.53
CA ARG A 66 -15.87 42.33 1.71
C ARG A 66 -16.13 40.97 1.04
N ASN A 67 -17.39 40.54 1.01
CA ASN A 67 -17.83 39.40 0.20
C ASN A 67 -17.77 39.76 -1.30
N ILE A 68 -16.85 39.13 -2.05
CA ILE A 68 -16.68 39.35 -3.49
C ILE A 68 -17.42 38.27 -4.26
N GLN A 69 -18.37 38.67 -5.12
CA GLN A 69 -19.04 37.74 -6.03
C GLN A 69 -18.08 37.32 -7.16
N ARG A 70 -17.70 36.04 -7.19
CA ARG A 70 -16.78 35.49 -8.20
C ARG A 70 -17.54 35.08 -9.47
N LYS A 71 -16.88 35.13 -10.63
CA LYS A 71 -17.44 34.74 -11.94
C LYS A 71 -16.41 33.91 -12.73
N GLY A 72 -16.88 33.18 -13.75
CA GLY A 72 -16.05 32.37 -14.66
C GLY A 72 -15.92 30.90 -14.26
N GLU A 73 -15.11 30.15 -15.01
CA GLU A 73 -14.95 28.70 -14.89
C GLU A 73 -14.42 28.24 -13.52
N ASP A 74 -13.50 29.02 -12.92
CA ASP A 74 -12.95 28.74 -11.59
C ASP A 74 -13.73 29.39 -10.43
N LYS A 75 -15.01 29.76 -10.64
CA LYS A 75 -15.84 30.44 -9.62
C LYS A 75 -15.84 29.68 -8.29
N ASN A 76 -16.12 28.38 -8.32
CA ASN A 76 -16.23 27.55 -7.11
C ASN A 76 -14.89 27.45 -6.38
N LYS A 77 -13.79 27.22 -7.10
CA LYS A 77 -12.44 27.18 -6.51
C LYS A 77 -12.11 28.51 -5.81
N LYS A 78 -12.41 29.64 -6.44
CA LYS A 78 -12.18 30.98 -5.85
C LYS A 78 -13.08 31.23 -4.64
N ASN A 79 -14.34 30.80 -4.69
CA ASN A 79 -15.26 30.91 -3.55
C ASN A 79 -14.78 30.10 -2.34
N VAL A 80 -14.31 28.87 -2.54
CA VAL A 80 -13.76 28.04 -1.46
C VAL A 80 -12.50 28.68 -0.87
N LYS A 81 -11.60 29.22 -1.71
CA LYS A 81 -10.43 29.97 -1.23
C LYS A 81 -10.80 31.20 -0.40
N ASP A 82 -11.81 31.95 -0.82
CA ASP A 82 -12.31 33.09 -0.06
C ASP A 82 -12.82 32.65 1.33
N VAL A 83 -13.54 31.53 1.40
CA VAL A 83 -14.02 30.93 2.66
C VAL A 83 -12.86 30.50 3.56
N ILE A 84 -11.85 29.80 3.03
CA ILE A 84 -10.66 29.38 3.78
C ILE A 84 -9.92 30.60 4.34
N LYS A 85 -9.67 31.60 3.49
CA LYS A 85 -9.02 32.84 3.88
C LYS A 85 -9.81 33.54 4.99
N ARG A 86 -11.12 33.62 4.83
CA ARG A 86 -12.03 34.25 5.78
C ARG A 86 -12.00 33.58 7.16
N LEU A 87 -12.02 32.26 7.21
CA LEU A 87 -11.89 31.48 8.44
C LEU A 87 -10.51 31.63 9.09
N LYS A 88 -9.45 31.87 8.32
CA LYS A 88 -8.11 32.12 8.88
C LYS A 88 -7.93 33.54 9.42
N GLU A 89 -8.60 34.52 8.81
CA GLU A 89 -8.54 35.93 9.22
C GLU A 89 -9.41 36.25 10.44
N THR A 90 -10.41 35.41 10.73
CA THR A 90 -11.35 35.65 11.82
C THR A 90 -10.86 35.02 13.13
N ASP A 91 -10.94 35.76 14.26
CA ASP A 91 -10.66 35.20 15.59
C ASP A 91 -11.53 33.95 15.85
N PRO A 92 -10.93 32.78 16.16
CA PRO A 92 -11.64 31.56 16.51
C PRO A 92 -12.75 31.73 17.56
N LYS A 93 -12.65 32.71 18.46
CA LYS A 93 -13.66 33.01 19.49
C LYS A 93 -14.90 33.71 18.93
N LEU A 94 -14.77 34.41 17.81
CA LEU A 94 -15.86 35.15 17.17
C LEU A 94 -16.47 34.40 15.98
N GLN A 95 -15.87 33.28 15.58
CA GLN A 95 -16.39 32.45 14.51
C GLN A 95 -17.68 31.72 14.94
N PRO A 96 -18.72 31.71 14.09
CA PRO A 96 -19.86 30.82 14.27
C PRO A 96 -19.43 29.37 14.36
N ILE A 97 -20.23 28.56 15.05
CA ILE A 97 -20.04 27.11 15.09
C ILE A 97 -20.87 26.50 13.97
N PHE A 98 -20.20 25.94 12.97
CA PHE A 98 -20.86 25.22 11.89
C PHE A 98 -21.00 23.75 12.23
N VAL A 99 -22.21 23.22 12.05
CA VAL A 99 -22.51 21.80 12.25
C VAL A 99 -23.14 21.18 11.01
N ALA A 100 -22.90 19.89 10.80
CA ALA A 100 -23.55 19.10 9.76
C ALA A 100 -24.82 18.46 10.30
N LYS A 101 -25.92 18.51 9.53
CA LYS A 101 -27.13 17.76 9.86
C LYS A 101 -26.95 16.28 9.55
N ASP A 102 -26.38 15.97 8.39
CA ASP A 102 -26.02 14.61 8.00
C ASP A 102 -24.51 14.42 8.07
N ILE A 103 -24.08 13.70 9.10
CA ILE A 103 -22.66 13.43 9.35
C ILE A 103 -22.06 12.56 8.24
N ASN A 104 -22.86 11.69 7.59
CA ASN A 104 -22.36 10.82 6.51
C ASN A 104 -22.00 11.62 5.26
N ARG A 105 -22.55 12.83 5.14
CA ARG A 105 -22.28 13.78 4.07
C ARG A 105 -20.97 14.53 4.26
N LEU A 106 -20.48 14.61 5.50
CA LEU A 106 -19.10 15.01 5.74
C LEU A 106 -18.22 13.87 5.24
N LEU A 107 -17.33 14.20 4.31
CA LEU A 107 -16.36 13.24 3.81
C LEU A 107 -15.65 12.60 5.01
N PRO A 108 -15.56 11.25 5.07
CA PRO A 108 -14.99 10.53 6.19
C PRO A 108 -13.70 11.20 6.63
N ALA A 109 -13.73 11.78 7.83
CA ALA A 109 -12.68 12.64 8.33
C ALA A 109 -11.48 11.82 8.84
N SER A 110 -10.90 10.93 8.02
CA SER A 110 -9.49 10.49 8.07
C SER A 110 -9.26 9.27 7.18
N PHE A 111 -8.37 9.40 6.19
CA PHE A 111 -7.11 8.67 6.11
C PHE A 111 -6.14 9.61 5.40
N GLU A 112 -5.09 10.03 6.11
CA GLU A 112 -4.00 10.84 5.57
C GLU A 112 -3.57 10.28 4.20
N HIS A 113 -3.63 11.15 3.19
CA HIS A 113 -3.01 11.02 1.87
C HIS A 113 -2.67 9.61 1.39
N VAL A 114 -3.54 9.06 0.55
CA VAL A 114 -3.28 8.18 -0.62
C VAL A 114 -4.58 7.43 -0.87
N ASP A 115 -4.97 7.35 -2.14
CA ASP A 115 -6.10 6.60 -2.68
C ASP A 115 -6.18 5.19 -2.05
N VAL A 116 -6.92 5.04 -0.95
CA VAL A 116 -6.94 3.84 -0.09
C VAL A 116 -7.39 2.64 -0.89
N THR A 117 -8.31 2.85 -1.82
CA THR A 117 -8.77 1.83 -2.76
C THR A 117 -7.62 1.34 -3.64
N ARG A 118 -6.75 2.23 -4.09
CA ARG A 118 -5.55 1.87 -4.87
C ARG A 118 -4.53 1.14 -4.00
N LEU A 119 -4.24 1.64 -2.80
CA LEU A 119 -3.32 0.99 -1.88
C LEU A 119 -3.78 -0.42 -1.46
N LEU A 120 -5.08 -0.60 -1.20
CA LEU A 120 -5.66 -1.90 -0.86
C LEU A 120 -5.65 -2.86 -2.07
N LYS A 121 -5.90 -2.37 -3.28
CA LYS A 121 -5.75 -3.15 -4.52
C LYS A 121 -4.31 -3.58 -4.73
N ASP A 122 -3.36 -2.66 -4.58
CA ASP A 122 -1.93 -2.91 -4.73
C ASP A 122 -1.45 -3.93 -3.70
N LEU A 123 -1.86 -3.80 -2.43
CA LEU A 123 -1.54 -4.76 -1.37
C LEU A 123 -2.13 -6.14 -1.64
N THR A 124 -3.36 -6.19 -2.15
CA THR A 124 -4.02 -7.46 -2.52
C THR A 124 -3.29 -8.13 -3.69
N ALA A 125 -2.91 -7.36 -4.72
CA ALA A 125 -2.12 -7.86 -5.84
C ALA A 125 -0.76 -8.40 -5.36
N MET A 126 -0.04 -7.64 -4.53
CA MET A 126 1.24 -8.06 -3.94
C MET A 126 1.13 -9.36 -3.15
N LYS A 127 0.03 -9.52 -2.38
CA LYS A 127 -0.23 -10.74 -1.62
C LYS A 127 -0.47 -11.95 -2.55
N CYS A 128 -1.15 -11.75 -3.67
CA CYS A 128 -1.31 -12.80 -4.69
C CYS A 128 0.04 -13.20 -5.29
N GLU A 129 0.85 -12.23 -5.73
CA GLU A 129 2.20 -12.50 -6.28
C GLU A 129 3.09 -13.25 -5.28
N LEU A 130 3.07 -12.87 -4.00
CA LEU A 130 3.81 -13.58 -2.94
C LEU A 130 3.31 -15.02 -2.73
N HIS A 131 2.01 -15.27 -2.88
CA HIS A 131 1.46 -16.62 -2.81
C HIS A 131 1.89 -17.48 -4.00
N ILE A 132 1.92 -16.91 -5.21
CA ILE A 132 2.42 -17.58 -6.42
C ILE A 132 3.89 -17.96 -6.21
N ILE A 133 4.74 -16.99 -5.85
CA ILE A 133 6.16 -17.24 -5.57
C ILE A 133 6.32 -18.34 -4.53
N ARG A 134 5.57 -18.29 -3.42
CA ARG A 134 5.66 -19.31 -2.36
C ARG A 134 5.29 -20.71 -2.85
N ASN A 135 4.30 -20.83 -3.73
CA ASN A 135 3.78 -22.12 -4.17
C ASN A 135 4.56 -22.70 -5.36
N GLU A 136 5.17 -21.85 -6.18
CA GLU A 136 5.92 -22.24 -7.38
C GLU A 136 7.43 -22.31 -7.14
N SER A 137 7.94 -21.71 -6.06
CA SER A 137 9.35 -21.83 -5.69
C SER A 137 9.60 -23.12 -4.92
N VAL A 138 10.71 -23.77 -5.27
CA VAL A 138 11.27 -24.88 -4.50
C VAL A 138 12.06 -24.29 -3.35
N SER A 139 11.84 -24.80 -2.14
CA SER A 139 12.59 -24.36 -0.97
C SER A 139 14.08 -24.65 -1.18
N LYS A 140 14.95 -23.75 -0.71
CA LYS A 140 16.40 -23.97 -0.71
C LYS A 140 16.75 -25.32 -0.07
N MET A 141 15.99 -25.75 0.93
CA MET A 141 16.13 -27.06 1.57
C MET A 141 15.85 -28.20 0.58
N GLU A 142 14.74 -28.13 -0.15
CA GLU A 142 14.35 -29.15 -1.12
C GLU A 142 15.37 -29.25 -2.26
N MET A 143 15.90 -28.11 -2.72
CA MET A 143 16.98 -28.05 -3.70
C MET A 143 18.26 -28.74 -3.18
N THR A 144 18.68 -28.44 -1.94
CA THR A 144 19.88 -29.05 -1.34
C THR A 144 19.73 -30.55 -1.10
N LEU A 145 18.52 -31.00 -0.74
CA LEU A 145 18.22 -32.43 -0.60
C LEU A 145 18.27 -33.15 -1.94
N PHE A 146 17.76 -32.50 -2.99
CA PHE A 146 17.83 -33.02 -4.35
C PHE A 146 19.28 -33.12 -4.85
N GLU A 147 20.10 -32.08 -4.63
CA GLU A 147 21.53 -32.09 -4.95
C GLU A 147 22.27 -33.22 -4.21
N ALA A 148 22.02 -33.39 -2.91
CA ALA A 148 22.62 -34.46 -2.12
C ALA A 148 22.22 -35.85 -2.64
N ARG A 149 20.96 -36.02 -3.04
CA ARG A 149 20.46 -37.27 -3.62
C ARG A 149 21.14 -37.58 -4.95
N ILE A 150 21.20 -36.62 -5.88
CA ILE A 150 21.89 -36.78 -7.16
C ILE A 150 23.37 -37.15 -6.93
N SER A 151 24.05 -36.45 -6.03
CA SER A 151 25.47 -36.69 -5.75
C SER A 151 25.73 -38.12 -5.25
N THR A 152 24.80 -38.64 -4.44
CA THR A 152 24.83 -40.02 -3.94
C THR A 152 24.61 -41.04 -5.07
N GLU A 153 23.60 -40.82 -5.92
CA GLU A 153 23.29 -41.71 -7.04
C GLU A 153 24.42 -41.76 -8.08
N ILE A 154 25.05 -40.62 -8.40
CA ILE A 154 26.24 -40.56 -9.27
C ILE A 154 27.40 -41.34 -8.66
N SER A 155 27.67 -41.15 -7.36
CA SER A 155 28.73 -41.87 -6.66
C SER A 155 28.52 -43.38 -6.71
N HIS A 156 27.29 -43.85 -6.47
CA HIS A 156 26.93 -45.26 -6.56
C HIS A 156 27.10 -45.82 -7.98
N ALA A 157 26.65 -45.10 -9.01
CA ALA A 157 26.83 -45.51 -10.40
C ALA A 157 28.31 -45.64 -10.80
N LEU A 158 29.16 -44.68 -10.38
CA LEU A 158 30.60 -44.73 -10.63
C LEU A 158 31.30 -45.92 -9.96
N THR A 159 30.89 -46.29 -8.74
CA THR A 159 31.43 -47.49 -8.07
C THR A 159 31.03 -48.80 -8.75
N SER A 160 29.86 -48.83 -9.37
CA SER A 160 29.37 -50.00 -10.13
C SER A 160 30.12 -50.18 -11.45
N ILE A 161 30.51 -49.08 -12.11
CA ILE A 161 31.31 -49.09 -13.35
C ILE A 161 32.79 -49.44 -13.07
N LYS A 162 33.31 -49.06 -11.91
CA LYS A 162 34.73 -49.28 -11.56
C LYS A 162 35.04 -50.69 -11.03
N LYS A 163 34.09 -51.63 -11.00
CA LYS A 163 34.42 -53.04 -10.72
C LYS A 163 35.37 -53.53 -11.81
N PRO A 164 36.66 -53.75 -11.52
CA PRO A 164 37.56 -54.26 -12.54
C PRO A 164 37.13 -55.69 -12.86
N ASP A 165 36.90 -55.98 -14.14
CA ASP A 165 36.77 -57.37 -14.57
C ASP A 165 37.98 -58.15 -14.03
N PRO A 166 37.79 -59.22 -13.24
CA PRO A 166 38.91 -60.00 -12.70
C PRO A 166 39.78 -60.64 -13.79
N MET A 167 39.35 -60.58 -15.06
CA MET A 167 40.09 -61.03 -16.26
C MET A 167 40.87 -59.94 -17.01
N SER A 168 40.80 -58.68 -16.58
CA SER A 168 41.47 -57.55 -17.27
C SER A 168 42.96 -57.37 -16.87
N SER A 169 43.39 -57.91 -15.73
CA SER A 169 44.77 -57.74 -15.25
C SER A 169 45.79 -58.50 -16.12
N PRO A 170 46.79 -57.83 -16.71
CA PRO A 170 47.87 -58.48 -17.46
C PRO A 170 48.63 -59.53 -16.64
N LYS A 171 48.75 -59.32 -15.31
CA LYS A 171 49.37 -60.27 -14.39
C LYS A 171 48.59 -61.58 -14.26
N ALA A 172 47.25 -61.52 -14.26
CA ALA A 172 46.40 -62.70 -14.19
C ALA A 172 46.47 -63.53 -15.49
N ARG A 173 46.55 -62.85 -16.65
CA ARG A 173 46.73 -63.50 -17.96
C ARG A 173 48.07 -64.22 -18.05
N LEU A 174 49.15 -63.58 -17.59
CA LEU A 174 50.48 -64.19 -17.55
C LEU A 174 50.54 -65.39 -16.60
N LEU A 175 49.91 -65.31 -15.43
CA LEU A 175 49.87 -66.41 -14.47
C LEU A 175 49.18 -67.65 -15.06
N ASN A 176 48.08 -67.44 -15.79
CA ASN A 176 47.32 -68.53 -16.40
C ASN A 176 48.08 -69.18 -17.58
N ILE A 177 48.77 -68.38 -18.39
CA ILE A 177 49.67 -68.88 -19.44
C ILE A 177 50.82 -69.68 -18.83
N LEU A 178 51.43 -69.18 -17.75
CA LEU A 178 52.51 -69.89 -17.05
C LEU A 178 52.05 -71.23 -16.46
N LEU A 179 50.81 -71.29 -15.98
CA LEU A 179 50.19 -72.52 -15.46
C LEU A 179 49.93 -73.55 -16.57
N LEU A 180 49.53 -73.09 -17.77
CA LEU A 180 49.35 -73.96 -18.93
C LEU A 180 50.67 -74.51 -19.48
N LEU A 181 51.75 -73.72 -19.41
CA LEU A 181 53.09 -74.15 -19.83
C LEU A 181 53.79 -75.07 -18.82
N LYS A 182 53.31 -75.16 -17.58
CA LYS A 182 53.83 -76.06 -16.54
C LYS A 182 53.15 -77.44 -16.50
N LYS A 183 52.19 -77.72 -17.38
CA LYS A 183 51.58 -79.06 -17.43
C LYS A 183 52.61 -80.06 -17.95
N PRO A 184 52.88 -81.16 -17.22
CA PRO A 184 53.81 -82.18 -17.69
C PRO A 184 53.27 -82.79 -18.99
N PRO A 185 54.16 -83.17 -19.93
CA PRO A 185 53.74 -83.82 -21.15
C PRO A 185 52.99 -85.12 -20.82
N PRO A 186 51.95 -85.47 -21.61
CA PRO A 186 51.22 -86.70 -21.39
C PRO A 186 52.18 -87.90 -21.50
N PRO A 187 52.00 -88.94 -20.66
CA PRO A 187 52.85 -90.12 -20.67
C PRO A 187 52.80 -90.83 -22.04
N PRO A 188 53.88 -91.52 -22.42
CA PRO A 188 54.04 -92.13 -23.74
C PRO A 188 53.04 -93.24 -24.04
#